data_AF-A0AAV0TUL7-F1
#
_entry.id   AF-A0AAV0TUL7-F1
#
_cell.length_a   1.000
_cell.length_b   1.000
_cell.length_c   1.000
_cell.angle_alpha   90.00
_cell.angle_beta   90.00
_cell.angle_gamma   90.00
#
_symmetry.space_group_name_H-M   'P 1'
#
loop_
_entity.id
_entity.type
_entity.pdbx_description
1 polymer ?
#
loop_
_entity_poly.entity_id
_entity_poly.type
_entity_poly.pdbx_seq_one_letter_code
_entity_poly.pdbx_strand_id
1 'polypeptide(L)'
;MVYASEVTPLVADGPPSLRSFTFRNVKSRYLTLVAAGVIFLLVFAFVARKDSSVSSFTNLKGVSSKFDEFFCGMTSHESGHIKLTNEKDDHYFYWFVESQSEPQKDPLVLWLTGGPGCSSMMALLTENGPCHVHPDLSTQINPYSWNGQANVIWLDQPTGVGFSYGSSVDYDSSELNVAENIYWFLQEFLRKHPDFSDREFFVTGESYGGHYVPATASYILKANMLRHLNPDTVYINMAGIAVGNGLTDHLR
;
A
#
# COMPACT_ATOMS: atom_id res chain seq x y z
N MET A 1 19.56 16.54 29.49
CA MET A 1 20.54 15.85 28.63
C MET A 1 20.75 14.46 29.22
N VAL A 2 19.95 13.50 28.77
CA VAL A 2 20.01 12.09 29.18
C VAL A 2 20.31 11.32 27.90
N TYR A 3 21.53 10.83 27.78
CA TYR A 3 21.98 9.99 26.68
C TYR A 3 21.44 8.57 26.92
N ALA A 4 20.63 8.06 25.99
CA ALA A 4 20.29 6.65 25.94
C ALA A 4 21.50 5.87 25.41
N SER A 5 21.99 4.91 26.19
CA SER A 5 23.02 3.96 25.78
C SER A 5 22.37 2.63 25.42
N GLU A 6 22.22 2.34 24.14
CA GLU A 6 22.01 0.97 23.67
C GLU A 6 23.39 0.35 23.43
N VAL A 7 23.79 -0.55 24.31
CA VAL A 7 24.93 -1.44 24.12
C VAL A 7 24.41 -2.87 24.07
N THR A 8 24.42 -3.44 22.88
CA THR A 8 24.34 -4.88 22.62
C THR A 8 25.76 -5.47 22.64
N PRO A 9 26.08 -6.40 23.55
CA PRO A 9 27.24 -7.26 23.40
C PRO A 9 26.80 -8.60 22.82
N LEU A 10 27.46 -9.05 21.74
CA LEU A 10 27.80 -10.47 21.47
C LEU A 10 28.52 -10.56 20.11
N VAL A 11 29.67 -9.88 20.01
CA VAL A 11 30.78 -10.35 19.17
C VAL A 11 31.60 -11.26 20.08
N ALA A 12 31.58 -12.56 19.82
CA ALA A 12 32.57 -13.47 20.37
C ALA A 12 33.72 -13.56 19.37
N ASP A 13 34.90 -13.16 19.83
CA ASP A 13 36.17 -13.23 19.11
C ASP A 13 36.56 -14.68 18.79
N GLY A 14 36.93 -14.94 17.54
CA GLY A 14 37.61 -16.17 17.14
C GLY A 14 37.81 -16.26 15.62
N PRO A 15 39.01 -16.61 15.11
CA PRO A 15 39.25 -16.73 13.67
C PRO A 15 38.52 -17.97 13.11
N PRO A 16 37.96 -17.89 11.89
CA PRO A 16 37.15 -18.98 11.34
C PRO A 16 38.01 -20.19 10.97
N SER A 17 37.66 -21.35 11.52
CA SER A 17 38.10 -22.65 11.00
C SER A 17 37.52 -22.86 9.59
N LEU A 18 38.38 -23.13 8.60
CA LEU A 18 38.00 -23.51 7.24
C LEU A 18 37.12 -24.77 7.25
N ARG A 19 35.80 -24.61 7.10
CA ARG A 19 34.90 -25.71 6.77
C ARG A 19 34.92 -25.94 5.26
N SER A 20 35.23 -27.17 4.87
CA SER A 20 35.15 -27.63 3.49
C SER A 20 33.70 -27.51 2.97
N PHE A 21 33.48 -26.63 1.99
CA PHE A 21 32.23 -26.61 1.23
C PHE A 21 32.20 -27.80 0.27
N THR A 22 31.44 -28.82 0.61
CA THR A 22 30.98 -29.81 -0.37
C THR A 22 29.97 -29.13 -1.31
N PHE A 23 30.29 -29.07 -2.60
CA PHE A 23 29.35 -28.67 -3.65
C PHE A 23 28.14 -29.62 -3.66
N ARG A 24 27.04 -29.21 -3.01
CA ARG A 24 25.73 -29.85 -3.18
C ARG A 24 25.00 -29.22 -4.37
N ASN A 25 24.66 -30.08 -5.32
CA ASN A 25 23.93 -29.87 -6.56
C ASN A 25 23.04 -28.61 -6.68
N VAL A 26 23.61 -27.54 -7.24
CA VAL A 26 22.92 -26.30 -7.65
C VAL A 26 21.79 -26.56 -8.67
N LYS A 27 21.90 -27.63 -9.48
CA LYS A 27 20.89 -28.01 -10.48
C LYS A 27 19.53 -28.38 -9.87
N SER A 28 19.50 -28.95 -8.66
CA SER A 28 18.25 -29.42 -8.03
C SER A 28 17.36 -28.26 -7.56
N ARG A 29 17.98 -27.18 -7.04
CA ARG A 29 17.29 -25.97 -6.59
C ARG A 29 16.73 -25.14 -7.76
N TYR A 30 17.46 -25.08 -8.87
CA TYR A 30 16.99 -24.39 -10.07
C TYR A 30 15.76 -25.09 -10.66
N LEU A 31 15.76 -26.43 -10.66
CA LEU A 31 14.62 -27.22 -11.15
C LEU A 31 13.38 -27.06 -10.28
N THR A 32 13.52 -26.97 -8.95
CA THR A 32 12.38 -26.72 -8.04
C THR A 32 11.82 -25.30 -8.17
N LEU A 33 12.68 -24.29 -8.35
CA LEU A 33 12.23 -22.91 -8.57
C LEU A 33 11.54 -22.73 -9.92
N VAL A 34 12.06 -23.34 -10.99
CA VAL A 34 11.42 -23.34 -12.31
C VAL A 34 10.08 -24.08 -12.26
N ALA A 35 10.01 -25.24 -11.58
CA ALA A 35 8.76 -25.98 -11.41
C ALA A 35 7.72 -25.18 -10.61
N ALA A 36 8.12 -24.49 -9.54
CA ALA A 36 7.24 -23.63 -8.76
C ALA A 36 6.72 -22.44 -9.59
N GLY A 37 7.58 -21.80 -10.39
CA GLY A 37 7.18 -20.71 -11.30
C GLY A 37 6.22 -21.16 -12.40
N VAL A 38 6.43 -22.35 -12.97
CA VAL A 38 5.52 -22.94 -13.97
C VAL A 38 4.17 -23.31 -13.33
N ILE A 39 4.16 -23.87 -12.12
CA ILE A 39 2.91 -24.15 -11.40
C ILE A 39 2.15 -22.84 -11.09
N PHE A 40 2.85 -21.80 -10.66
CA PHE A 40 2.24 -20.49 -10.41
C PHE A 40 1.64 -19.89 -11.70
N LEU A 41 2.36 -19.95 -12.83
CA LEU A 41 1.86 -19.49 -14.13
C LEU A 41 0.67 -20.32 -14.62
N LEU A 42 0.65 -21.63 -14.36
CA LEU A 42 -0.47 -22.50 -14.73
C LEU A 42 -1.69 -22.27 -13.84
N VAL A 43 -1.51 -22.01 -12.55
CA VAL A 43 -2.59 -21.62 -11.62
C VAL A 43 -3.13 -20.25 -12.01
N PHE A 44 -2.26 -19.27 -12.29
CA PHE A 44 -2.66 -17.95 -12.75
C PHE A 44 -3.40 -18.01 -14.09
N ALA A 45 -2.92 -18.80 -15.06
CA ALA A 45 -3.61 -19.01 -16.33
C ALA A 45 -4.92 -19.79 -16.18
N PHE A 46 -5.04 -20.70 -15.20
CA PHE A 46 -6.28 -21.41 -14.91
C PHE A 46 -7.32 -20.52 -14.23
N VAL A 47 -6.89 -19.65 -13.31
CA VAL A 47 -7.72 -18.62 -12.68
C VAL A 47 -8.16 -17.59 -13.72
N ALA A 48 -7.23 -17.08 -14.54
CA ALA A 48 -7.53 -16.12 -15.61
C ALA A 48 -8.44 -16.71 -16.72
N ARG A 49 -8.34 -18.02 -17.01
CA ARG A 49 -9.24 -18.71 -17.95
C ARG A 49 -10.65 -18.93 -17.39
N LYS A 50 -10.84 -18.86 -16.06
CA LYS A 50 -12.17 -19.04 -15.45
C LYS A 50 -13.06 -17.79 -15.52
N ASP A 51 -12.48 -16.61 -15.79
CA ASP A 51 -13.22 -15.32 -15.84
C ASP A 51 -13.30 -14.68 -17.23
N SER A 52 -13.35 -15.49 -18.28
CA SER A 52 -13.71 -14.99 -19.62
C SER A 52 -15.23 -15.11 -19.88
N SER A 53 -16.04 -14.43 -19.07
CA SER A 53 -17.38 -14.00 -19.47
C SER A 53 -17.76 -12.70 -18.78
N VAL A 54 -17.30 -11.57 -19.33
CA VAL A 54 -17.87 -10.26 -19.02
C VAL A 54 -19.24 -10.19 -19.70
N SER A 55 -20.27 -10.67 -19.02
CA SER A 55 -21.66 -10.38 -19.38
C SER A 55 -22.03 -9.00 -18.86
N SER A 56 -22.40 -8.11 -19.78
CA SER A 56 -22.98 -6.79 -19.53
C SER A 56 -23.93 -6.77 -18.33
N PHE A 57 -23.70 -5.87 -17.37
CA PHE A 57 -24.47 -5.65 -16.13
C PHE A 57 -25.91 -5.12 -16.34
N THR A 58 -26.52 -5.37 -17.49
CA THR A 58 -27.81 -4.75 -17.85
C THR A 58 -29.05 -5.53 -17.42
N ASN A 59 -28.92 -6.68 -16.75
CA ASN A 59 -30.09 -7.49 -16.37
C ASN A 59 -29.99 -8.17 -14.98
N LEU A 60 -29.71 -7.39 -13.93
CA LEU A 60 -30.05 -7.83 -12.57
C LEU A 60 -31.54 -7.57 -12.29
N LYS A 61 -32.39 -8.52 -12.70
CA LYS A 61 -33.77 -8.60 -12.20
C LYS A 61 -33.72 -9.14 -10.77
N GLY A 62 -33.87 -8.24 -9.80
CA GLY A 62 -33.87 -8.59 -8.37
C GLY A 62 -33.27 -7.54 -7.44
N VAL A 63 -32.76 -6.42 -7.96
CA VAL A 63 -32.32 -5.28 -7.13
C VAL A 63 -33.55 -4.65 -6.47
N SER A 64 -33.83 -5.12 -5.27
CA SER A 64 -34.79 -4.53 -4.35
C SER A 64 -34.44 -3.05 -4.13
N SER A 65 -35.45 -2.21 -4.16
CA SER A 65 -35.42 -0.75 -4.08
C SER A 65 -35.01 -0.23 -2.68
N LYS A 66 -33.83 -0.59 -2.21
CA LYS A 66 -33.12 0.07 -1.09
C LYS A 66 -31.72 0.43 -1.58
N PHE A 67 -31.63 1.54 -2.29
CA PHE A 67 -30.36 2.16 -2.68
C PHE A 67 -29.69 2.93 -1.51
N ASP A 68 -30.09 2.66 -0.25
CA ASP A 68 -29.66 3.38 0.95
C ASP A 68 -28.53 2.70 1.74
N GLU A 69 -27.93 1.62 1.24
CA GLU A 69 -26.65 1.10 1.77
C GLU A 69 -25.53 1.42 0.77
N PHE A 70 -25.16 2.71 0.74
CA PHE A 70 -23.91 3.16 0.15
C PHE A 70 -22.76 2.34 0.79
N PHE A 71 -21.86 1.84 -0.06
CA PHE A 71 -20.84 0.82 0.20
C PHE A 71 -20.53 0.57 1.69
N CYS A 72 -20.89 -0.62 2.17
CA CYS A 72 -20.64 -1.06 3.55
C CYS A 72 -21.34 -0.23 4.63
N GLY A 73 -22.53 0.30 4.33
CA GLY A 73 -23.33 1.09 5.25
C GLY A 73 -22.68 2.41 5.66
N MET A 74 -21.63 2.84 4.94
CA MET A 74 -20.89 4.05 5.25
C MET A 74 -21.43 5.21 4.45
N THR A 75 -21.54 6.39 5.07
CA THR A 75 -21.98 7.61 4.39
C THR A 75 -20.84 8.54 3.99
N SER A 76 -19.62 8.31 4.49
CA SER A 76 -18.47 9.19 4.23
C SER A 76 -17.24 8.42 3.74
N HIS A 77 -17.10 8.38 2.43
CA HIS A 77 -15.94 7.85 1.74
C HIS A 77 -15.80 8.52 0.38
N GLU A 78 -14.60 8.49 -0.18
CA GLU A 78 -14.30 9.03 -1.49
C GLU A 78 -13.32 8.12 -2.21
N SER A 79 -13.52 7.90 -3.50
CA SER A 79 -12.56 7.17 -4.32
C SER A 79 -12.38 7.87 -5.66
N GLY A 80 -11.18 7.80 -6.22
CA GLY A 80 -10.91 8.39 -7.51
C GLY A 80 -9.44 8.38 -7.85
N HIS A 81 -9.09 9.15 -8.87
CA HIS A 81 -7.72 9.27 -9.36
C HIS A 81 -7.16 10.64 -9.05
N ILE A 82 -5.89 10.68 -8.67
CA ILE A 82 -5.08 11.89 -8.58
C ILE A 82 -3.99 11.81 -9.64
N LYS A 83 -3.96 12.81 -10.52
CA LYS A 83 -2.88 12.98 -11.47
C LYS A 83 -1.63 13.46 -10.75
N LEU A 84 -0.51 12.78 -10.93
CA LEU A 84 0.78 13.18 -10.36
C LEU A 84 1.38 14.34 -11.15
N THR A 85 1.81 15.39 -10.46
CA THR A 85 2.33 16.61 -11.11
C THR A 85 3.79 16.50 -11.52
N ASN A 86 4.53 15.53 -10.99
CA ASN A 86 5.91 15.24 -11.36
C ASN A 86 6.02 14.34 -12.61
N GLU A 87 4.93 13.69 -13.01
CA GLU A 87 4.89 12.78 -14.14
C GLU A 87 4.07 13.34 -15.31
N LYS A 88 4.19 12.72 -16.48
CA LYS A 88 3.51 13.19 -17.69
C LYS A 88 2.01 12.86 -17.66
N ASP A 89 1.68 11.61 -17.39
CA ASP A 89 0.32 11.10 -17.39
C ASP A 89 0.13 9.94 -16.42
N ASP A 90 0.71 10.05 -15.22
CA ASP A 90 0.49 9.07 -14.15
C ASP A 90 -0.66 9.48 -13.23
N HIS A 91 -1.53 8.52 -12.91
CA HIS A 91 -2.76 8.70 -12.14
C HIS A 91 -2.89 7.60 -11.11
N TYR A 92 -2.68 7.95 -9.84
CA TYR A 92 -2.84 7.01 -8.73
C TYR A 92 -4.30 6.97 -8.27
N PHE A 93 -4.86 5.77 -8.19
CA PHE A 93 -6.17 5.52 -7.63
C PHE A 93 -6.09 5.36 -6.12
N TYR A 94 -7.04 5.96 -5.43
CA TYR A 94 -7.20 5.81 -3.99
C TYR A 94 -8.65 5.56 -3.63
N TRP A 95 -8.83 4.92 -2.48
CA TRP A 95 -10.08 4.92 -1.75
C TRP A 95 -9.83 5.43 -0.34
N PHE A 96 -10.44 6.55 -0.02
CA PHE A 96 -10.41 7.23 1.26
C PHE A 96 -11.69 6.94 2.04
N VAL A 97 -11.56 6.63 3.33
CA VAL A 97 -12.69 6.45 4.24
C VAL A 97 -12.43 7.25 5.51
N GLU A 98 -13.41 8.06 5.92
CA GLU A 98 -13.31 8.84 7.15
C GLU A 98 -13.37 7.97 8.40
N SER A 99 -12.80 8.50 9.48
CA SER A 99 -12.90 7.88 10.81
C SER A 99 -14.36 7.81 11.28
N GLN A 100 -14.70 6.73 11.98
CA GLN A 100 -15.98 6.56 12.68
C GLN A 100 -15.97 7.14 14.10
N SER A 101 -14.80 7.53 14.61
CA SER A 101 -14.64 8.08 15.97
C SER A 101 -14.78 9.61 15.97
N GLU A 102 -13.69 10.35 15.71
CA GLU A 102 -13.70 11.81 15.60
C GLU A 102 -13.00 12.24 14.30
N PRO A 103 -13.64 12.10 13.12
CA PRO A 103 -12.99 12.33 11.81
C PRO A 103 -12.29 13.69 11.65
N GLN A 104 -12.74 14.73 12.35
CA GLN A 104 -12.12 16.06 12.34
C GLN A 104 -10.91 16.21 13.28
N LYS A 105 -10.53 15.16 14.02
CA LYS A 105 -9.39 15.16 14.96
C LYS A 105 -8.45 13.98 14.74
N ASP A 106 -9.02 12.84 14.39
CA ASP A 106 -8.32 11.59 14.22
C ASP A 106 -7.22 11.68 13.13
N PRO A 107 -6.16 10.86 13.27
CA PRO A 107 -5.02 10.90 12.37
C PRO A 107 -5.38 10.51 10.93
N LEU A 108 -4.52 10.88 9.99
CA LEU A 108 -4.55 10.41 8.62
C LEU A 108 -3.56 9.25 8.46
N VAL A 109 -4.03 8.13 7.91
CA VAL A 109 -3.25 6.91 7.73
C VAL A 109 -3.24 6.52 6.26
N LEU A 110 -2.05 6.35 5.69
CA LEU A 110 -1.87 5.78 4.37
C LEU A 110 -1.58 4.28 4.49
N TRP A 111 -2.31 3.44 3.76
CA TRP A 111 -2.07 2.00 3.65
C TRP A 111 -1.48 1.63 2.29
N LEU A 112 -0.37 0.88 2.33
CA LEU A 112 0.38 0.42 1.17
C LEU A 112 0.51 -1.11 1.16
N THR A 113 -0.20 -1.76 0.23
CA THR A 113 -0.05 -3.20 -0.01
C THR A 113 1.22 -3.49 -0.80
N GLY A 114 1.86 -4.64 -0.52
CA GLY A 114 3.11 -5.05 -1.13
C GLY A 114 2.96 -5.76 -2.49
N GLY A 115 3.51 -6.98 -2.58
CA GLY A 115 3.60 -7.77 -3.82
C GLY A 115 5.05 -7.97 -4.25
N PRO A 116 5.72 -6.98 -4.88
CA PRO A 116 5.21 -5.67 -5.36
C PRO A 116 4.12 -5.81 -6.42
N GLY A 117 3.26 -4.80 -6.57
CA GLY A 117 2.24 -4.74 -7.63
C GLY A 117 0.84 -5.21 -7.23
N CYS A 118 0.58 -5.45 -5.95
CA CYS A 118 -0.75 -5.82 -5.46
C CYS A 118 -1.57 -4.57 -5.12
N SER A 119 -2.84 -4.57 -5.51
CA SER A 119 -3.77 -3.47 -5.21
C SER A 119 -4.08 -3.39 -3.72
N SER A 120 -4.13 -2.17 -3.18
CA SER A 120 -4.57 -1.92 -1.81
C SER A 120 -6.07 -2.05 -1.62
N MET A 121 -6.83 -2.18 -2.71
CA MET A 121 -8.26 -2.53 -2.64
C MET A 121 -8.47 -3.94 -2.10
N MET A 122 -7.47 -4.83 -2.26
CA MET A 122 -7.48 -6.13 -1.60
C MET A 122 -7.54 -5.95 -0.08
N ALA A 123 -6.60 -5.20 0.51
CA ALA A 123 -6.57 -4.94 1.94
C ALA A 123 -7.83 -4.23 2.45
N LEU A 124 -8.35 -3.27 1.68
CA LEU A 124 -9.61 -2.59 1.98
C LEU A 124 -10.78 -3.58 2.09
N LEU A 125 -10.88 -4.55 1.17
CA LEU A 125 -12.04 -5.44 1.08
C LEU A 125 -11.86 -6.78 1.80
N THR A 126 -10.64 -7.13 2.22
CA THR A 126 -10.36 -8.46 2.80
C THR A 126 -9.60 -8.41 4.13
N GLU A 127 -9.09 -7.26 4.55
CA GLU A 127 -8.22 -7.16 5.73
C GLU A 127 -8.72 -6.13 6.73
N ASN A 128 -8.32 -4.86 6.57
CA ASN A 128 -8.47 -3.83 7.59
C ASN A 128 -9.44 -2.71 7.22
N GLY A 129 -10.04 -2.78 6.03
CA GLY A 129 -11.09 -1.84 5.64
C GLY A 129 -12.41 -2.11 6.35
N PRO A 130 -13.42 -1.27 6.07
CA PRO A 130 -14.66 -1.15 6.84
C PRO A 130 -15.55 -2.38 6.77
N CYS A 131 -15.31 -3.25 5.80
CA CYS A 131 -16.13 -4.41 5.52
C CYS A 131 -15.38 -5.45 4.69
N HIS A 132 -15.95 -6.65 4.68
CA HIS A 132 -15.56 -7.72 3.80
C HIS A 132 -16.60 -7.94 2.70
N VAL A 133 -16.13 -8.34 1.52
CA VAL A 133 -17.00 -8.76 0.42
C VAL A 133 -17.10 -10.28 0.41
N HIS A 134 -18.32 -10.80 0.46
CA HIS A 134 -18.60 -12.24 0.36
C HIS A 134 -18.70 -12.72 -1.09
N PRO A 135 -18.60 -14.04 -1.34
CA PRO A 135 -18.72 -14.60 -2.70
C PRO A 135 -20.04 -14.28 -3.42
N ASP A 136 -21.11 -13.98 -2.68
CA ASP A 136 -22.40 -13.57 -3.22
C ASP A 136 -22.51 -12.04 -3.45
N LEU A 137 -21.38 -11.33 -3.32
CA LEU A 137 -21.24 -9.87 -3.43
C LEU A 137 -21.95 -9.08 -2.34
N SER A 138 -22.49 -9.74 -1.30
CA SER A 138 -22.92 -9.05 -0.10
C SER A 138 -21.72 -8.53 0.69
N THR A 139 -21.96 -7.49 1.49
CA THR A 139 -20.92 -6.90 2.36
C THR A 139 -21.22 -7.21 3.82
N GLN A 140 -20.16 -7.47 4.60
CA GLN A 140 -20.22 -7.66 6.04
C GLN A 140 -19.34 -6.62 6.72
N ILE A 141 -19.89 -5.85 7.65
CA ILE A 141 -19.13 -4.88 8.44
C ILE A 141 -17.98 -5.56 9.19
N ASN A 142 -16.79 -4.95 9.12
CA ASN A 142 -15.62 -5.35 9.88
C ASN A 142 -15.59 -4.59 11.22
N PRO A 143 -15.86 -5.24 12.37
CA PRO A 143 -15.84 -4.57 13.68
C PRO A 143 -14.43 -4.15 14.13
N TYR A 144 -13.38 -4.56 13.41
CA TYR A 144 -11.99 -4.25 13.69
C TYR A 144 -11.35 -3.38 12.59
N SER A 145 -12.17 -2.67 11.80
CA SER A 145 -11.64 -1.81 10.77
C SER A 145 -10.77 -0.69 11.34
N TRP A 146 -9.72 -0.35 10.60
CA TRP A 146 -8.83 0.75 10.95
C TRP A 146 -9.52 2.12 10.90
N ASN A 147 -10.58 2.27 10.09
CA ASN A 147 -11.34 3.52 10.10
C ASN A 147 -12.23 3.66 11.36
N GLY A 148 -12.19 2.70 12.29
CA GLY A 148 -12.78 2.89 13.62
C GLY A 148 -12.07 3.96 14.46
N GLN A 149 -10.84 4.34 14.13
CA GLN A 149 -9.99 5.26 14.91
C GLN A 149 -9.13 6.22 14.05
N ALA A 150 -9.25 6.18 12.72
CA ALA A 150 -8.42 6.96 11.81
C ALA A 150 -9.14 7.26 10.50
N ASN A 151 -8.71 8.34 9.84
CA ASN A 151 -9.03 8.60 8.45
C ASN A 151 -8.04 7.80 7.60
N VAL A 152 -8.49 6.89 6.73
CA VAL A 152 -7.60 5.93 6.06
C VAL A 152 -7.67 6.05 4.55
N ILE A 153 -6.50 6.09 3.91
CA ILE A 153 -6.32 6.07 2.46
C ILE A 153 -5.72 4.72 2.08
N TRP A 154 -6.43 3.92 1.28
CA TRP A 154 -5.86 2.77 0.59
C TRP A 154 -5.44 3.20 -0.81
N LEU A 155 -4.14 3.12 -1.08
CA LEU A 155 -3.54 3.62 -2.32
C LEU A 155 -3.09 2.47 -3.22
N ASP A 156 -3.54 2.48 -4.47
CA ASP A 156 -2.99 1.61 -5.50
C ASP A 156 -1.70 2.23 -6.05
N GLN A 157 -0.60 1.53 -5.85
CA GLN A 157 0.73 1.94 -6.29
C GLN A 157 1.61 0.71 -6.55
N PRO A 158 2.64 0.79 -7.41
CA PRO A 158 2.98 1.90 -8.33
C PRO A 158 2.04 2.06 -9.54
N THR A 159 2.44 2.86 -10.54
CA THR A 159 1.74 3.00 -11.83
C THR A 159 1.40 1.64 -12.44
N GLY A 160 0.13 1.46 -12.85
CA GLY A 160 -0.36 0.21 -13.44
C GLY A 160 -0.85 -0.85 -12.43
N VAL A 161 -0.79 -0.57 -11.13
CA VAL A 161 -1.36 -1.44 -10.09
C VAL A 161 -2.83 -1.14 -9.87
N GLY A 162 -3.64 -2.21 -9.78
CA GLY A 162 -5.06 -2.09 -9.46
C GLY A 162 -5.79 -1.18 -10.46
N PHE A 163 -6.33 -0.07 -9.95
CA PHE A 163 -7.00 0.95 -10.76
C PHE A 163 -6.10 2.13 -11.15
N SER A 164 -4.85 2.19 -10.67
CA SER A 164 -3.87 3.20 -11.06
C SER A 164 -3.38 2.96 -12.49
N TYR A 165 -3.23 4.02 -13.26
CA TYR A 165 -2.84 3.93 -14.66
C TYR A 165 -1.91 5.07 -15.06
N GLY A 166 -1.09 4.82 -16.07
CA GLY A 166 -0.27 5.86 -16.66
C GLY A 166 0.47 5.39 -17.91
N SER A 167 1.24 6.30 -18.50
CA SER A 167 2.09 5.99 -19.65
C SER A 167 3.24 5.06 -19.25
N SER A 168 3.66 4.16 -20.13
CA SER A 168 4.78 3.23 -19.86
C SER A 168 6.11 3.93 -19.58
N VAL A 169 6.24 5.21 -19.95
CA VAL A 169 7.43 6.02 -19.68
C VAL A 169 7.48 6.54 -18.24
N ASP A 170 6.35 6.57 -17.56
CA ASP A 170 6.19 7.04 -16.18
C ASP A 170 6.23 5.85 -15.20
N TYR A 171 6.51 4.63 -15.68
CA TYR A 171 6.55 3.44 -14.83
C TYR A 171 7.72 3.51 -13.85
N ASP A 172 7.40 3.30 -12.58
CA ASP A 172 8.36 3.27 -11.50
C ASP A 172 9.43 2.18 -11.69
N SER A 173 10.70 2.57 -11.59
CA SER A 173 11.85 1.67 -11.77
C SER A 173 12.60 1.35 -10.47
N SER A 174 12.22 1.98 -9.36
CA SER A 174 12.83 1.81 -8.05
C SER A 174 11.90 2.26 -6.91
N GLU A 175 12.16 1.81 -5.69
CA GLU A 175 11.43 2.26 -4.49
C GLU A 175 11.54 3.77 -4.27
N LEU A 176 12.60 4.40 -4.75
CA LEU A 176 12.77 5.85 -4.69
C LEU A 176 11.79 6.58 -5.61
N ASN A 177 11.53 6.05 -6.81
CA ASN A 177 10.51 6.60 -7.71
C ASN A 177 9.12 6.44 -7.10
N VAL A 178 8.82 5.26 -6.57
CA VAL A 178 7.56 5.00 -5.88
C VAL A 178 7.34 5.96 -4.72
N ALA A 179 8.37 6.16 -3.87
CA ALA A 179 8.28 7.09 -2.74
C ALA A 179 8.05 8.55 -3.18
N GLU A 180 8.67 8.97 -4.28
CA GLU A 180 8.46 10.30 -4.87
C GLU A 180 7.03 10.45 -5.41
N ASN A 181 6.54 9.47 -6.15
CA ASN A 181 5.18 9.47 -6.70
C ASN A 181 4.10 9.46 -5.61
N ILE A 182 4.30 8.67 -4.54
CA ILE A 182 3.42 8.70 -3.36
C ILE A 182 3.47 10.08 -2.69
N TYR A 183 4.63 10.72 -2.59
CA TYR A 183 4.73 12.08 -2.04
C TYR A 183 3.90 13.07 -2.87
N TRP A 184 4.00 13.04 -4.20
CA TRP A 184 3.23 13.94 -5.07
C TRP A 184 1.73 13.64 -5.06
N PHE A 185 1.34 12.36 -4.95
CA PHE A 185 -0.04 11.99 -4.65
C PHE A 185 -0.53 12.66 -3.37
N LEU A 186 0.24 12.59 -2.27
CA LEU A 186 -0.13 13.20 -0.99
C LEU A 186 -0.20 14.72 -1.06
N GLN A 187 0.69 15.38 -1.84
CA GLN A 187 0.63 16.82 -2.05
C GLN A 187 -0.70 17.24 -2.68
N GLU A 188 -1.15 16.55 -3.72
CA GLU A 188 -2.42 16.83 -4.38
C GLU A 188 -3.61 16.42 -3.51
N PHE A 189 -3.53 15.28 -2.81
CA PHE A 189 -4.57 14.86 -1.87
C PHE A 189 -4.79 15.91 -0.78
N LEU A 190 -3.73 16.41 -0.15
CA LEU A 190 -3.83 17.42 0.91
C LEU A 190 -4.24 18.79 0.38
N ARG A 191 -3.93 19.13 -0.88
CA ARG A 191 -4.49 20.34 -1.52
C ARG A 191 -6.00 20.23 -1.71
N LYS A 192 -6.49 19.05 -2.06
CA LYS A 192 -7.92 18.77 -2.20
C LYS A 192 -8.64 18.66 -0.84
N HIS A 193 -7.94 18.19 0.18
CA HIS A 193 -8.46 17.99 1.54
C HIS A 193 -7.62 18.75 2.58
N PRO A 194 -7.65 20.09 2.58
CA PRO A 194 -6.79 20.92 3.42
C PRO A 194 -6.96 20.67 4.92
N ASP A 195 -8.14 20.23 5.35
CA ASP A 195 -8.48 19.91 6.75
C ASP A 195 -7.64 18.77 7.36
N PHE A 196 -6.92 18.00 6.51
CA PHE A 196 -6.00 16.96 6.96
C PHE A 196 -4.53 17.42 7.06
N SER A 197 -4.18 18.62 6.59
CA SER A 197 -2.78 19.07 6.47
C SER A 197 -2.03 19.15 7.80
N ASP A 198 -2.75 19.44 8.89
CA ASP A 198 -2.19 19.55 10.24
C ASP A 198 -2.32 18.25 11.06
N ARG A 199 -2.90 17.18 10.49
CA ARG A 199 -3.12 15.91 11.21
C ARG A 199 -1.82 15.15 11.36
N GLU A 200 -1.72 14.40 12.46
CA GLU A 200 -0.73 13.34 12.57
C GLU A 200 -0.91 12.38 11.39
N PHE A 201 0.17 12.18 10.64
CA PHE A 201 0.18 11.35 9.45
C PHE A 201 1.05 10.11 9.66
N PHE A 202 0.48 8.95 9.33
CA PHE A 202 1.16 7.66 9.43
C PHE A 202 1.25 6.99 8.06
N VAL A 203 2.43 6.47 7.73
CA VAL A 203 2.60 5.59 6.56
C VAL A 203 2.64 4.15 7.05
N THR A 204 1.74 3.33 6.52
CA THR A 204 1.57 1.94 6.93
C THR A 204 1.54 1.03 5.73
N GLY A 205 1.86 -0.24 5.93
CA GLY A 205 1.81 -1.21 4.84
C GLY A 205 2.29 -2.59 5.26
N GLU A 206 2.27 -3.51 4.32
CA GLU A 206 2.58 -4.91 4.58
C GLU A 206 3.37 -5.59 3.46
N SER A 207 4.03 -6.72 3.79
CA SER A 207 4.79 -7.51 2.81
C SER A 207 5.89 -6.67 2.15
N TYR A 208 5.88 -6.48 0.82
CA TYR A 208 6.80 -5.56 0.14
C TYR A 208 6.59 -4.07 0.54
N GLY A 209 5.49 -3.76 1.22
CA GLY A 209 5.31 -2.52 1.97
C GLY A 209 6.43 -2.26 2.99
N GLY A 210 7.17 -3.30 3.41
CA GLY A 210 8.41 -3.14 4.18
C GLY A 210 9.53 -2.36 3.48
N HIS A 211 9.46 -2.23 2.15
CA HIS A 211 10.30 -1.33 1.37
C HIS A 211 9.62 0.02 1.11
N TYR A 212 8.33 0.01 0.72
CA TYR A 212 7.60 1.23 0.37
C TYR A 212 7.41 2.19 1.54
N VAL A 213 7.05 1.68 2.71
CA VAL A 213 6.76 2.47 3.91
C VAL A 213 7.98 3.28 4.37
N PRO A 214 9.15 2.69 4.63
CA PRO A 214 10.32 3.47 5.04
C PRO A 214 10.85 4.39 3.93
N ALA A 215 10.76 3.98 2.66
CA ALA A 215 11.16 4.84 1.54
C ALA A 215 10.28 6.10 1.45
N THR A 216 8.96 5.93 1.52
CA THR A 216 7.97 7.03 1.52
C THR A 216 8.17 7.96 2.71
N ALA A 217 8.27 7.41 3.92
CA ALA A 217 8.50 8.20 5.12
C ALA A 217 9.81 8.99 5.05
N SER A 218 10.89 8.37 4.58
CA SER A 218 12.17 9.05 4.38
C SER A 218 12.08 10.16 3.34
N TYR A 219 11.34 9.96 2.25
CA TYR A 219 11.13 10.99 1.23
C TYR A 219 10.38 12.19 1.80
N ILE A 220 9.27 11.96 2.51
CA ILE A 220 8.46 13.02 3.14
C ILE A 220 9.30 13.84 4.13
N LEU A 221 10.05 13.18 5.03
CA LEU A 221 10.89 13.88 6.01
C LEU A 221 11.93 14.76 5.32
N LYS A 222 12.58 14.27 4.26
CA LYS A 222 13.55 15.04 3.47
C LYS A 222 12.87 16.22 2.75
N ALA A 223 11.70 16.00 2.15
CA ALA A 223 10.93 17.05 1.49
C ALA A 223 10.52 18.16 2.47
N ASN A 224 10.05 17.79 3.67
CA ASN A 224 9.73 18.73 4.74
C ASN A 224 10.95 19.58 5.16
N MET A 225 12.14 18.98 5.32
CA MET A 225 13.38 19.71 5.64
C MET A 225 13.78 20.70 4.53
N LEU A 226 13.56 20.31 3.28
CA LEU A 226 13.90 21.10 2.09
C LEU A 226 12.75 21.99 1.62
N ARG A 227 11.65 22.09 2.37
CA ARG A 227 10.45 22.84 1.98
C ARG A 227 10.71 24.30 1.64
N HIS A 228 11.72 24.92 2.25
CA HIS A 228 12.14 26.28 1.92
C HIS A 228 12.58 26.47 0.46
N LEU A 229 12.94 25.39 -0.24
CA LEU A 229 13.26 25.39 -1.68
C LEU A 229 12.01 25.26 -2.56
N ASN A 230 10.90 24.73 -2.03
CA ASN A 230 9.64 24.50 -2.73
C ASN A 230 8.46 24.98 -1.87
N PRO A 231 8.26 26.30 -1.69
CA PRO A 231 7.33 26.86 -0.70
C PRO A 231 5.86 26.50 -0.95
N ASP A 232 5.51 26.15 -2.18
CA ASP A 232 4.15 25.77 -2.60
C ASP A 232 3.75 24.36 -2.15
N THR A 233 4.70 23.58 -1.60
CA THR A 233 4.42 22.25 -1.04
C THR A 233 3.74 22.33 0.33
N VAL A 234 2.80 21.41 0.54
CA VAL A 234 2.10 21.20 1.82
C VAL A 234 3.03 20.46 2.77
N TYR A 235 3.19 20.97 3.98
CA TYR A 235 3.93 20.28 5.04
C TYR A 235 3.13 19.06 5.50
N ILE A 236 3.78 17.89 5.59
CA ILE A 236 3.13 16.65 6.05
C ILE A 236 3.62 16.33 7.46
N ASN A 237 2.74 16.35 8.45
CA ASN A 237 3.09 16.09 9.85
C ASN A 237 3.28 14.59 10.14
N MET A 238 4.41 14.04 9.70
CA MET A 238 4.80 12.64 9.93
C MET A 238 4.89 12.32 11.42
N ALA A 239 3.99 11.47 11.90
CA ALA A 239 3.95 11.01 13.29
C ALA A 239 4.58 9.63 13.48
N GLY A 240 4.52 8.75 12.47
CA GLY A 240 5.13 7.44 12.56
C GLY A 240 4.95 6.56 11.33
N ILE A 241 5.47 5.33 11.44
CA ILE A 241 5.30 4.27 10.44
C ILE A 241 4.90 2.95 11.10
N ALA A 242 4.22 2.09 10.36
CA ALA A 242 3.96 0.70 10.77
C ALA A 242 4.14 -0.26 9.59
N VAL A 243 4.80 -1.39 9.82
CA VAL A 243 5.04 -2.42 8.79
C VAL A 243 4.59 -3.77 9.31
N GLY A 244 3.56 -4.36 8.69
CA GLY A 244 3.08 -5.71 8.97
C GLY A 244 3.84 -6.74 8.13
N ASN A 245 4.44 -7.74 8.76
CA ASN A 245 5.05 -8.89 8.06
C ASN A 245 5.97 -8.51 6.88
N GLY A 246 6.72 -7.42 7.02
CA GLY A 246 7.41 -6.79 5.90
C GLY A 246 8.73 -7.45 5.50
N LEU A 247 9.04 -7.44 4.20
CA LEU A 247 10.39 -7.64 3.70
C LEU A 247 11.17 -6.32 3.84
N THR A 248 12.21 -6.31 4.65
CA THR A 248 13.01 -5.09 4.96
C THR A 248 14.51 -5.30 4.75
N ASP A 249 15.01 -6.50 5.01
CA ASP A 249 16.38 -6.91 4.75
C ASP A 249 16.37 -8.26 4.03
N HIS A 250 16.92 -8.30 2.81
CA HIS A 250 16.98 -9.50 1.97
C HIS A 250 18.16 -10.41 2.31
N LEU A 251 19.07 -9.98 3.19
CA LEU A 251 20.29 -10.70 3.55
C LEU A 251 20.19 -11.52 4.84
N ARG A 252 19.00 -11.60 5.46
CA ARG A 252 18.76 -12.42 6.66
C ARG A 252 17.72 -13.50 6.44
#